data_AF-A0A6P0RMY0-F1
#
_entry.id   AF-A0A6P0RMY0-F1
#
_cell.length_a   1.000
_cell.length_b   1.000
_cell.length_c   1.000
_cell.angle_alpha   90.00
_cell.angle_beta   90.00
_cell.angle_gamma   90.00
#
_symmetry.space_group_name_H-M   'P 1'
#
loop_
_entity.id
_entity.type
_entity.pdbx_description
1 polymer ?
#
loop_
_entity_poly.entity_id
_entity_poly.type
_entity_poly.pdbx_seq_one_letter_code
_entity_poly.pdbx_strand_id
1 'polypeptide(L)'
;MLSPYAGLPVEAWKAKTLELIKQHPLNSNEICELINQVWHEIFESNITSSAYKIGIDLFPRPQIMGYFLHELIPLELARKYPNIWRREENNNEKDIVCITNEYYSIEMKTSSSKRSIYGNRSYAQKSTTNSRLKKNKSGYCLAINFEKFNRNNPAAERPKITLVRFGWLDQDDWQGQVAATGQQAKLSLDVERYKLLELPL
;
A
#
# COMPACT_ATOMS: atom_id res chain seq x y z
N MET A 1 -15.56 10.36 7.66
CA MET A 1 -15.00 11.64 7.16
C MET A 1 -15.62 11.93 5.82
N LEU A 2 -15.92 13.19 5.50
CA LEU A 2 -16.36 13.57 4.14
C LEU A 2 -15.19 13.36 3.17
N SER A 3 -15.47 12.80 2.00
CA SER A 3 -14.44 12.60 0.95
C SER A 3 -13.84 13.96 0.55
N PRO A 4 -12.51 14.09 0.43
CA PRO A 4 -11.87 15.30 -0.08
C PRO A 4 -12.21 15.58 -1.56
N TYR A 5 -12.81 14.61 -2.26
CA TYR A 5 -13.25 14.71 -3.64
C TYR A 5 -14.77 14.97 -3.76
N ALA A 6 -15.49 15.10 -2.65
CA ALA A 6 -16.94 15.30 -2.67
C ALA A 6 -17.32 16.54 -3.50
N GLY A 7 -18.20 16.35 -4.48
CA GLY A 7 -18.66 17.41 -5.38
C GLY A 7 -17.67 17.83 -6.47
N LEU A 8 -16.46 17.24 -6.52
CA LEU A 8 -15.48 17.53 -7.56
C LEU A 8 -15.70 16.64 -8.79
N PRO A 9 -15.64 17.20 -10.01
CA PRO A 9 -15.62 16.42 -11.23
C PRO A 9 -14.29 15.65 -11.36
N VAL A 10 -14.27 14.57 -12.15
CA VAL A 10 -13.12 13.64 -12.27
C VAL A 10 -11.84 14.37 -12.68
N GLU A 11 -11.96 15.36 -13.55
CA GLU A 11 -10.86 16.18 -14.08
C GLU A 11 -10.16 16.97 -12.98
N ALA A 12 -10.87 17.30 -11.89
CA ALA A 12 -10.32 18.02 -10.74
C ALA A 12 -9.65 17.10 -9.72
N TRP A 13 -9.86 15.78 -9.78
CA TRP A 13 -9.34 14.85 -8.78
C TRP A 13 -7.82 14.85 -8.70
N LYS A 14 -7.13 14.87 -9.85
CA LYS A 14 -5.66 14.90 -9.88
C LYS A 14 -5.08 16.10 -9.14
N ALA A 15 -5.65 17.29 -9.36
CA ALA A 15 -5.23 18.51 -8.69
C ALA A 15 -5.45 18.40 -7.17
N LYS A 16 -6.60 17.85 -6.75
CA LYS A 16 -6.89 17.63 -5.34
C LYS A 16 -5.95 16.60 -4.71
N THR A 17 -5.60 15.52 -5.41
CA THR A 17 -4.66 14.52 -4.91
C THR A 17 -3.25 15.09 -4.74
N LEU A 18 -2.80 15.94 -5.67
CA LEU A 18 -1.52 16.64 -5.51
C LEU A 18 -1.50 17.55 -4.27
N GLU A 19 -2.60 18.23 -3.97
CA GLU A 19 -2.75 19.03 -2.75
C GLU A 19 -2.63 18.15 -1.49
N LEU A 20 -3.36 17.03 -1.46
CA LEU A 20 -3.33 16.08 -0.34
C LEU A 20 -1.92 15.50 -0.12
N ILE A 21 -1.23 15.09 -1.19
CA ILE A 21 0.15 14.59 -1.10
C ILE A 21 1.08 15.66 -0.52
N LYS A 22 0.93 16.93 -0.92
CA LYS A 22 1.75 18.04 -0.38
C LYS A 22 1.45 18.37 1.08
N GLN A 23 0.22 18.13 1.54
CA GLN A 23 -0.18 18.33 2.94
C GLN A 23 0.30 17.20 3.85
N HIS A 24 0.58 16.04 3.29
CA HIS A 24 1.00 14.88 4.05
C HIS A 24 2.40 15.09 4.68
N PRO A 25 2.63 14.71 5.96
CA PRO A 25 3.91 14.93 6.64
C PRO A 25 5.09 14.12 6.08
N LEU A 26 4.84 12.97 5.45
CA LEU A 26 5.88 12.23 4.71
C LEU A 26 6.12 12.81 3.32
N ASN A 27 7.39 13.05 3.01
CA ASN A 27 7.83 13.50 1.71
C ASN A 27 7.81 12.34 0.68
N SER A 28 7.41 12.63 -0.57
CA SER A 28 7.33 11.62 -1.63
C SER A 28 8.66 10.94 -1.97
N ASN A 29 9.78 11.68 -1.97
CA ASN A 29 11.10 11.11 -2.24
C ASN A 29 11.51 10.18 -1.11
N GLU A 30 11.29 10.61 0.14
CA GLU A 30 11.58 9.80 1.31
C GLU A 30 10.77 8.49 1.33
N ILE A 31 9.49 8.53 0.93
CA ILE A 31 8.67 7.32 0.79
C ILE A 31 9.34 6.34 -0.19
N CYS A 32 9.75 6.80 -1.36
CA CYS A 32 10.37 5.94 -2.38
C CYS A 32 11.76 5.42 -1.97
N GLU A 33 12.60 6.28 -1.40
CA GLU A 33 13.91 5.91 -0.87
C GLU A 33 13.79 4.81 0.17
N LEU A 34 12.85 4.95 1.11
CA LEU A 34 12.61 3.95 2.14
C LEU A 34 12.12 2.63 1.54
N ILE A 35 11.16 2.68 0.60
CA ILE A 35 10.63 1.46 -0.03
C ILE A 35 11.73 0.72 -0.79
N ASN A 36 12.55 1.45 -1.55
CA ASN A 36 13.67 0.87 -2.29
C ASN A 36 14.72 0.27 -1.35
N GLN A 37 15.02 0.95 -0.22
CA GLN A 37 15.91 0.44 0.81
C GLN A 37 15.36 -0.87 1.40
N VAL A 38 14.13 -0.88 1.89
CA VAL A 38 13.49 -2.08 2.46
C VAL A 38 13.46 -3.21 1.44
N TRP A 39 13.11 -2.90 0.18
CA TRP A 39 13.09 -3.90 -0.88
C TRP A 39 14.46 -4.53 -1.09
N HIS A 40 15.52 -3.72 -1.14
CA HIS A 40 16.90 -4.20 -1.28
C HIS A 40 17.33 -5.06 -0.09
N GLU A 41 17.07 -4.59 1.14
CA GLU A 41 17.47 -5.27 2.37
C GLU A 41 16.81 -6.64 2.54
N ILE A 42 15.58 -6.84 2.04
CA ILE A 42 14.94 -8.17 2.02
C ILE A 42 15.85 -9.21 1.32
N PHE A 43 16.48 -8.86 0.20
CA PHE A 43 17.35 -9.78 -0.54
C PHE A 43 18.75 -9.91 0.07
N GLU A 44 19.20 -8.92 0.84
CA GLU A 44 20.49 -8.98 1.52
C GLU A 44 20.43 -9.67 2.88
N SER A 45 19.24 -9.77 3.46
CA SER A 45 19.01 -10.42 4.75
C SER A 45 19.28 -11.93 4.74
N ASN A 46 19.76 -12.42 5.88
CA ASN A 46 19.92 -13.85 6.15
C ASN A 46 18.68 -14.35 6.90
N ILE A 47 18.02 -15.39 6.39
CA ILE A 47 16.80 -15.94 6.99
C ILE A 47 17.12 -16.84 8.20
N THR A 48 18.29 -17.49 8.20
CA THR A 48 18.72 -18.38 9.28
C THR A 48 20.21 -18.19 9.59
N SER A 49 20.69 -18.84 10.65
CA SER A 49 22.13 -18.91 10.98
C SER A 49 22.98 -19.54 9.86
N SER A 50 22.37 -20.31 8.96
CA SER A 50 23.02 -20.84 7.76
C SER A 50 23.12 -19.84 6.61
N ALA A 51 22.71 -18.58 6.81
CA ALA A 51 22.79 -17.49 5.84
C ALA A 51 22.02 -17.71 4.52
N TYR A 52 20.89 -18.46 4.56
CA TYR A 52 20.01 -18.56 3.40
C TYR A 52 19.42 -17.20 3.02
N LYS A 53 19.40 -16.88 1.72
CA LYS A 53 18.94 -15.59 1.19
C LYS A 53 17.76 -15.72 0.24
N ILE A 54 16.89 -14.72 0.26
CA ILE A 54 15.84 -14.56 -0.75
C ILE A 54 16.48 -14.13 -2.08
N GLY A 55 16.04 -14.75 -3.17
CA GLY A 55 16.60 -14.55 -4.52
C GLY A 55 17.85 -15.38 -4.81
N ILE A 56 18.34 -16.18 -3.85
CA ILE A 56 19.45 -17.13 -4.05
C ILE A 56 18.97 -18.54 -3.68
N ASP A 57 18.54 -18.74 -2.44
CA ASP A 57 18.10 -20.04 -1.92
C ASP A 57 16.57 -20.15 -1.91
N LEU A 58 15.89 -19.00 -1.70
CA LEU A 58 14.44 -18.91 -1.55
C LEU A 58 13.85 -18.00 -2.62
N PHE A 59 12.75 -18.43 -3.24
CA PHE A 59 12.04 -17.66 -4.27
C PHE A 59 10.56 -17.50 -3.91
N PRO A 60 10.22 -16.63 -2.92
CA PRO A 60 8.88 -16.57 -2.37
C PRO A 60 7.82 -16.14 -3.39
N ARG A 61 6.58 -16.59 -3.17
CA ARG A 61 5.44 -16.09 -3.95
C ARG A 61 5.18 -14.61 -3.64
N PRO A 62 4.53 -13.86 -4.56
CA PRO A 62 4.26 -12.44 -4.35
C PRO A 62 3.55 -12.10 -3.04
N GLN A 63 2.69 -12.99 -2.53
CA GLN A 63 2.02 -12.80 -1.24
C GLN A 63 3.01 -12.65 -0.08
N ILE A 64 4.11 -13.40 -0.09
CA ILE A 64 5.14 -13.35 0.95
C ILE A 64 5.99 -12.09 0.79
N MET A 65 6.35 -11.72 -0.45
CA MET A 65 7.07 -10.46 -0.71
C MET A 65 6.24 -9.23 -0.31
N GLY A 66 4.94 -9.25 -0.62
CA GLY A 66 4.01 -8.21 -0.19
C GLY A 66 3.85 -8.16 1.32
N TYR A 67 3.83 -9.31 2.01
CA TYR A 67 3.82 -9.37 3.47
C TYR A 67 5.07 -8.70 4.07
N PHE A 68 6.28 -9.02 3.59
CA PHE A 68 7.50 -8.35 4.07
C PHE A 68 7.43 -6.83 3.93
N LEU A 69 6.92 -6.31 2.81
CA LEU A 69 6.74 -4.87 2.63
C LEU A 69 5.76 -4.27 3.65
N HIS A 70 4.62 -4.94 3.89
CA HIS A 70 3.63 -4.49 4.89
C HIS A 70 4.20 -4.50 6.32
N GLU A 71 5.11 -5.41 6.64
CA GLU A 71 5.70 -5.51 7.98
C GLU A 71 6.88 -4.53 8.16
N LEU A 72 7.79 -4.48 7.20
CA LEU A 72 9.07 -3.80 7.34
C LEU A 72 8.99 -2.28 7.11
N ILE A 73 8.16 -1.81 6.17
CA ILE A 73 8.02 -0.37 5.91
C ILE A 73 7.53 0.40 7.14
N PRO A 74 6.44 -0.02 7.84
CA PRO A 74 6.02 0.65 9.06
C PRO A 74 7.07 0.58 10.17
N LEU A 75 7.79 -0.54 10.29
CA LEU A 75 8.86 -0.70 11.28
C LEU A 75 10.03 0.27 11.03
N GLU A 76 10.47 0.41 9.78
CA GLU A 76 11.55 1.35 9.45
C GLU A 76 11.12 2.81 9.60
N LEU A 77 9.88 3.17 9.25
CA LEU A 77 9.34 4.50 9.54
C LEU A 77 9.32 4.78 11.04
N ALA A 78 8.85 3.83 11.84
CA ALA A 78 8.82 3.95 13.30
C ALA A 78 10.23 4.05 13.89
N ARG A 79 11.20 3.30 13.35
CA ARG A 79 12.61 3.39 13.76
C ARG A 79 13.20 4.78 13.45
N LYS A 80 12.89 5.35 12.28
CA LYS A 80 13.39 6.66 11.85
C LYS A 80 12.71 7.82 12.58
N TYR A 81 11.42 7.68 12.88
CA TYR A 81 10.59 8.74 13.50
C TYR A 81 9.65 8.18 14.57
N PRO A 82 10.17 7.69 15.70
CA PRO A 82 9.41 6.91 16.69
C PRO A 82 8.28 7.67 17.38
N ASN A 83 8.33 9.01 17.38
CA ASN A 83 7.30 9.85 17.98
C ASN A 83 6.24 10.33 16.97
N ILE A 84 6.38 9.98 15.69
CA ILE A 84 5.49 10.40 14.60
C ILE A 84 4.80 9.20 13.98
N TRP A 85 5.52 8.09 13.79
CA TRP A 85 5.00 6.91 13.10
C TRP A 85 5.13 5.67 13.97
N ARG A 86 4.12 4.80 13.86
CA ARG A 86 4.18 3.43 14.34
C ARG A 86 3.46 2.49 13.37
N ARG A 87 3.66 1.20 13.56
CA ARG A 87 2.86 0.16 12.94
C ARG A 87 1.48 0.07 13.62
N GLU A 88 0.47 -0.44 12.90
CA GLU A 88 -0.80 -0.85 13.52
C GLU A 88 -0.59 -1.84 14.67
N GLU A 89 -1.37 -1.67 15.73
CA GLU A 89 -1.42 -2.57 16.91
C GLU A 89 -2.70 -3.39 16.94
N ASN A 90 -3.72 -2.98 16.19
CA ASN A 90 -5.02 -3.63 16.13
C ASN A 90 -5.67 -3.50 14.74
N ASN A 91 -6.60 -4.41 14.44
CA ASN A 91 -7.21 -4.55 13.10
C ASN A 91 -8.07 -3.36 12.65
N ASN A 92 -8.27 -2.36 13.50
CA ASN A 92 -9.08 -1.17 13.20
C ASN A 92 -8.24 0.03 12.73
N GLU A 93 -6.93 -0.05 12.89
CA GLU A 93 -5.97 0.98 12.50
C GLU A 93 -5.54 0.80 11.03
N LYS A 94 -4.92 1.85 10.47
CA LYS A 94 -4.23 1.78 9.17
C LYS A 94 -2.86 1.13 9.36
N ASP A 95 -2.30 0.53 8.30
CA ASP A 95 -1.03 -0.20 8.38
C ASP A 95 0.13 0.64 8.95
N ILE A 96 0.22 1.91 8.56
CA ILE A 96 1.14 2.91 9.11
C ILE A 96 0.32 3.97 9.85
N VAL A 97 0.52 4.10 11.16
CA VAL A 97 -0.23 5.03 12.01
C VAL A 97 0.58 6.29 12.29
N CYS A 98 -0.01 7.45 12.02
CA CYS A 98 0.52 8.76 12.44
C CYS A 98 0.10 9.05 13.88
N ILE A 99 1.05 8.98 14.82
CA ILE A 99 0.83 9.17 16.26
C ILE A 99 0.33 10.59 16.54
N THR A 100 0.86 11.58 15.83
CA THR A 100 0.54 12.99 16.05
C THR A 100 -0.82 13.39 15.50
N ASN A 101 -1.32 12.71 14.46
CA ASN A 101 -2.63 12.97 13.88
C ASN A 101 -3.07 11.81 12.95
N GLU A 102 -4.04 11.01 13.39
CA GLU A 102 -4.54 9.84 12.67
C GLU A 102 -5.07 10.12 11.25
N TYR A 103 -5.40 11.38 10.92
CA TYR A 103 -5.78 11.78 9.57
C TYR A 103 -4.72 11.42 8.52
N TYR A 104 -3.45 11.48 8.91
CA TYR A 104 -2.30 11.18 8.05
C TYR A 104 -1.87 9.71 8.12
N SER A 105 -2.63 8.85 8.80
CA SER A 105 -2.34 7.41 8.79
C SER A 105 -2.59 6.80 7.41
N ILE A 106 -1.76 5.83 7.01
CA ILE A 106 -1.67 5.32 5.64
C ILE A 106 -2.07 3.85 5.58
N GLU A 107 -3.01 3.53 4.69
CA GLU A 107 -3.29 2.15 4.29
C GLU A 107 -2.30 1.72 3.19
N MET A 108 -1.68 0.56 3.35
CA MET A 108 -0.78 -0.01 2.35
C MET A 108 -1.50 -1.03 1.47
N LYS A 109 -1.12 -1.07 0.19
CA LYS A 109 -1.55 -2.09 -0.76
C LYS A 109 -0.36 -2.50 -1.62
N THR A 110 -0.04 -3.79 -1.61
CA THR A 110 1.05 -4.34 -2.42
C THR A 110 0.46 -5.25 -3.52
N SER A 111 1.08 -5.26 -4.70
CA SER A 111 0.56 -6.02 -5.84
C SER A 111 1.68 -6.44 -6.79
N SER A 112 1.57 -7.65 -7.32
CA SER A 112 2.46 -8.10 -8.40
C SER A 112 1.84 -8.00 -9.78
N SER A 113 0.77 -7.21 -9.89
CA SER A 113 0.23 -6.82 -11.19
C SER A 113 1.05 -5.66 -11.75
N LYS A 114 1.06 -5.50 -13.07
CA LYS A 114 1.81 -4.42 -13.75
C LYS A 114 1.38 -3.01 -13.32
N ARG A 115 0.14 -2.82 -12.88
CA ARG A 115 -0.38 -1.49 -12.51
C ARG A 115 -1.46 -1.51 -11.45
N SER A 116 -2.37 -2.47 -11.46
CA SER A 116 -3.51 -2.45 -10.54
C SER A 116 -3.17 -2.91 -9.13
N ILE A 117 -3.92 -2.38 -8.16
CA ILE A 117 -3.98 -2.90 -6.78
C ILE A 117 -5.36 -3.47 -6.49
N TYR A 118 -5.41 -4.36 -5.50
CA TYR A 118 -6.63 -5.05 -5.12
C TYR A 118 -6.82 -4.94 -3.61
N GLY A 119 -8.05 -4.66 -3.20
CA GLY A 119 -8.47 -4.72 -1.81
C GLY A 119 -9.09 -6.09 -1.50
N ASN A 120 -9.21 -6.41 -0.22
CA ASN A 120 -9.99 -7.57 0.20
C ASN A 120 -11.47 -7.36 -0.14
N ARG A 121 -12.22 -8.45 -0.38
CA ARG A 121 -13.68 -8.39 -0.66
C ARG A 121 -14.45 -7.50 0.32
N SER A 122 -14.05 -7.49 1.59
CA SER A 122 -14.68 -6.69 2.64
C SER A 122 -14.68 -5.19 2.32
N TYR A 123 -13.78 -4.68 1.48
CA TYR A 123 -13.72 -3.27 1.09
C TYR A 123 -14.98 -2.79 0.37
N ALA A 124 -15.58 -3.64 -0.46
CA ALA A 124 -16.78 -3.30 -1.22
C ALA A 124 -18.10 -3.62 -0.50
N GLN A 125 -18.03 -4.26 0.67
CA GLN A 125 -19.21 -4.58 1.46
C GLN A 125 -19.59 -3.39 2.34
N LYS A 126 -20.71 -2.72 1.99
CA LYS A 126 -21.34 -1.72 2.86
C LYS A 126 -21.89 -2.42 4.09
N SER A 127 -21.47 -1.98 5.27
CA SER A 127 -21.93 -2.55 6.54
C SER A 127 -23.44 -2.34 6.70
N THR A 128 -24.20 -3.40 6.88
CA THR A 128 -25.62 -3.34 7.26
C THR A 128 -25.83 -3.09 8.75
N THR A 129 -24.77 -3.17 9.56
CA THR A 129 -24.82 -2.97 11.02
C THR A 129 -24.09 -1.69 11.44
N ASN A 130 -24.75 -0.87 12.27
CA ASN A 130 -24.25 0.35 12.94
C ASN A 130 -23.12 0.05 13.94
N SER A 131 -22.02 -0.54 13.47
CA SER A 131 -20.85 -0.82 14.32
C SER A 131 -19.86 0.33 14.21
N ARG A 132 -19.82 1.19 15.25
CA ARG A 132 -18.80 2.23 15.49
C ARG A 132 -17.35 1.70 15.54
N LEU A 133 -17.15 0.38 15.45
CA LEU A 133 -15.89 -0.33 15.68
C LEU A 133 -15.21 -0.85 14.39
N LYS A 134 -15.62 -0.42 13.20
CA LYS A 134 -15.02 -0.89 11.94
C LYS A 134 -13.92 0.06 11.45
N LYS A 135 -12.77 -0.52 11.05
CA LYS A 135 -11.66 0.17 10.35
C LYS A 135 -12.22 1.14 9.31
N ASN A 136 -11.90 2.42 9.43
CA ASN A 136 -12.20 3.41 8.41
C ASN A 136 -11.38 3.07 7.17
N LYS A 137 -12.05 2.79 6.04
CA LYS A 137 -11.38 2.39 4.80
C LYS A 137 -11.03 3.58 3.91
N SER A 138 -11.59 4.77 4.17
CA SER A 138 -11.16 6.00 3.52
C SER A 138 -9.87 6.52 4.17
N GLY A 139 -8.98 7.14 3.40
CA GLY A 139 -7.75 7.74 3.91
C GLY A 139 -6.60 7.72 2.90
N TYR A 140 -5.42 8.12 3.38
CA TYR A 140 -4.20 8.01 2.58
C TYR A 140 -3.91 6.54 2.24
N CYS A 141 -3.48 6.30 1.01
CA CYS A 141 -3.15 4.98 0.51
C CYS A 141 -1.80 4.98 -0.20
N LEU A 142 -0.91 4.07 0.23
CA LEU A 142 0.36 3.77 -0.40
C LEU A 142 0.26 2.46 -1.18
N ALA A 143 0.40 2.56 -2.49
CA ALA A 143 0.29 1.45 -3.42
C ALA A 143 1.66 1.10 -4.00
N ILE A 144 2.10 -0.14 -3.82
CA ILE A 144 3.42 -0.62 -4.26
C ILE A 144 3.23 -1.80 -5.22
N ASN A 145 3.69 -1.64 -6.45
CA ASN A 145 3.70 -2.70 -7.45
C ASN A 145 5.12 -3.24 -7.65
N PHE A 146 5.25 -4.56 -7.78
CA PHE A 146 6.55 -5.21 -7.91
C PHE A 146 6.50 -6.44 -8.82
N GLU A 147 7.66 -6.87 -9.32
CA GLU A 147 7.77 -8.04 -10.19
C GLU A 147 7.63 -9.36 -9.41
N LYS A 148 7.32 -10.43 -10.13
CA LYS A 148 7.36 -11.78 -9.57
C LYS A 148 8.71 -12.41 -9.89
N PHE A 149 9.17 -13.32 -9.05
CA PHE A 149 10.25 -14.23 -9.47
C PHE A 149 9.85 -14.96 -10.76
N ASN A 150 10.79 -15.03 -11.71
CA ASN A 150 10.60 -15.78 -12.93
C ASN A 150 10.50 -17.27 -12.59
N ARG A 151 9.37 -17.91 -12.88
CA ARG A 151 9.14 -19.32 -12.54
C ARG A 151 10.12 -20.28 -13.22
N ASN A 152 10.57 -19.94 -14.42
CA ASN A 152 11.43 -20.81 -15.23
C ASN A 152 12.91 -20.59 -14.94
N ASN A 153 13.27 -19.42 -14.40
CA ASN A 153 14.62 -19.13 -13.96
C ASN A 153 14.62 -18.12 -12.80
N PRO A 154 14.28 -18.57 -11.58
CA PRO A 154 14.07 -17.67 -10.44
C PRO A 154 15.31 -16.91 -9.99
N ALA A 155 16.50 -17.45 -10.26
CA ALA A 155 17.79 -16.88 -9.86
C ALA A 155 18.40 -15.93 -10.91
N ALA A 156 17.81 -15.81 -12.10
CA ALA A 156 18.37 -14.98 -13.17
C ALA A 156 18.39 -13.49 -12.83
N GLU A 157 17.34 -12.99 -12.19
CA GLU A 157 17.21 -11.58 -11.87
C GLU A 157 16.33 -11.40 -10.62
N ARG A 158 16.74 -10.46 -9.76
CA ARG A 158 15.94 -10.06 -8.60
C ARG A 158 14.73 -9.24 -9.08
N PRO A 159 13.51 -9.58 -8.62
CA PRO A 159 12.33 -8.79 -8.92
C PRO A 159 12.48 -7.34 -8.45
N LYS A 160 11.98 -6.37 -9.22
CA LYS A 160 12.07 -4.95 -8.91
C LYS A 160 10.74 -4.37 -8.43
N ILE A 161 10.80 -3.29 -7.66
CA ILE A 161 9.66 -2.37 -7.52
C ILE A 161 9.44 -1.69 -8.88
N THR A 162 8.20 -1.67 -9.33
CA THR A 162 7.83 -1.16 -10.68
C THR A 162 7.01 0.11 -10.60
N LEU A 163 6.19 0.29 -9.57
CA LEU A 163 5.44 1.50 -9.32
C LEU A 163 5.30 1.73 -7.82
N VAL A 164 5.46 2.98 -7.40
CA VAL A 164 5.01 3.47 -6.10
C VAL A 164 4.03 4.59 -6.37
N ARG A 165 2.83 4.48 -5.79
CA ARG A 165 1.80 5.51 -5.90
C ARG A 165 1.27 5.89 -4.53
N PHE A 166 0.93 7.15 -4.38
CA PHE A 166 0.41 7.69 -3.13
C PHE A 166 -0.76 8.63 -3.42
N GLY A 167 -1.67 8.75 -2.45
CA GLY A 167 -2.84 9.61 -2.57
C GLY A 167 -3.90 9.23 -1.55
N TRP A 168 -5.16 9.51 -1.86
CA TRP A 168 -6.30 9.27 -0.98
C TRP A 168 -7.36 8.44 -1.69
N LEU A 169 -7.81 7.36 -1.05
CA LEU A 169 -8.93 6.55 -1.52
C LEU A 169 -10.10 6.69 -0.56
N ASP A 170 -11.30 6.74 -1.12
CA ASP A 170 -12.54 6.60 -0.37
C ASP A 170 -12.96 5.13 -0.30
N GLN A 171 -13.67 4.75 0.75
CA GLN A 171 -14.24 3.40 0.85
C GLN A 171 -15.10 3.06 -0.37
N ASP A 172 -15.89 4.02 -0.87
CA ASP A 172 -16.79 3.83 -2.00
C ASP A 172 -16.05 3.73 -3.35
N ASP A 173 -14.75 4.00 -3.41
CA ASP A 173 -13.95 3.78 -4.63
C ASP A 173 -13.75 2.27 -4.91
N TRP A 174 -13.90 1.43 -3.88
CA TRP A 174 -13.68 -0.02 -3.99
C TRP A 174 -14.89 -0.73 -4.55
N GLN A 175 -14.72 -1.32 -5.74
CA GLN A 175 -15.75 -2.07 -6.44
C GLN A 175 -15.61 -3.57 -6.17
N GLY A 176 -16.65 -4.15 -5.58
CA GLY A 176 -16.70 -5.58 -5.30
C GLY A 176 -16.91 -6.38 -6.58
N GLN A 177 -16.40 -7.61 -6.61
CA GLN A 177 -16.75 -8.55 -7.67
C GLN A 177 -18.20 -9.00 -7.52
N VAL A 178 -18.92 -9.05 -8.66
CA VAL A 178 -20.32 -9.50 -8.73
C VAL A 178 -20.44 -11.00 -8.41
N ALA A 179 -19.42 -11.79 -8.79
CA ALA A 179 -19.40 -13.23 -8.54
C ALA A 179 -19.13 -13.54 -7.05
N ALA A 180 -19.92 -14.48 -6.49
CA ALA A 180 -19.82 -14.89 -5.09
C ALA A 180 -18.46 -15.52 -4.70
N THR A 181 -17.69 -16.00 -5.69
CA THR A 181 -16.34 -16.60 -5.54
C THR A 181 -15.22 -15.56 -5.51
N GLY A 182 -15.54 -14.29 -5.79
CA GLY A 182 -14.57 -13.22 -5.85
C GLY A 182 -14.03 -12.80 -4.49
N GLN A 183 -12.72 -12.91 -4.28
CA GLN A 183 -12.06 -12.54 -3.02
C GLN A 183 -11.55 -11.09 -3.00
N GLN A 184 -11.72 -10.34 -4.10
CA GLN A 184 -11.06 -9.06 -4.31
C GLN A 184 -12.03 -7.93 -4.63
N ALA A 185 -11.68 -6.72 -4.19
CA ALA A 185 -12.25 -5.46 -4.64
C ALA A 185 -11.23 -4.73 -5.52
N LYS A 186 -11.70 -4.09 -6.59
CA LYS A 186 -10.87 -3.35 -7.56
C LYS A 186 -11.23 -1.87 -7.58
N LEU A 187 -10.34 -1.05 -8.13
CA LEU A 187 -10.57 0.36 -8.37
C LEU A 187 -10.97 0.58 -9.84
N SER A 188 -11.66 1.69 -10.12
CA SER A 188 -11.85 2.15 -11.50
C SER A 188 -10.55 2.73 -12.07
N LEU A 189 -10.47 2.82 -13.40
CA LEU A 189 -9.31 3.43 -14.07
C LEU A 189 -9.12 4.89 -13.68
N ASP A 190 -10.21 5.65 -13.50
CA ASP A 190 -10.14 7.05 -13.09
C ASP A 190 -9.59 7.20 -11.68
N VAL A 191 -10.01 6.33 -10.75
CA VAL A 191 -9.46 6.31 -9.39
C VAL A 191 -7.97 5.96 -9.42
N GLU A 192 -7.56 4.89 -10.12
CA GLU A 192 -6.15 4.50 -10.22
C GLU A 192 -5.27 5.55 -10.92
N ARG A 193 -5.86 6.38 -11.78
CA ARG A 193 -5.16 7.41 -12.55
C ARG A 193 -5.06 8.73 -11.81
N TYR A 194 -6.13 9.14 -11.13
CA TYR A 194 -6.24 10.50 -10.60
C TYR A 194 -6.14 10.57 -9.08
N LYS A 195 -6.57 9.53 -8.35
CA LYS A 195 -6.53 9.49 -6.87
C LYS A 195 -5.29 8.82 -6.30
N LEU A 196 -4.54 8.07 -7.11
CA LEU A 196 -3.26 7.44 -6.77
C LEU A 196 -2.19 7.90 -7.76
N LEU A 197 -1.38 8.88 -7.36
CA LEU A 197 -0.37 9.47 -8.24
C LEU A 197 0.97 8.77 -8.05
N GLU A 198 1.65 8.56 -9.17
CA GLU A 198 2.98 7.96 -9.19
C GLU A 198 3.99 8.89 -8.51
N LEU A 199 4.79 8.29 -7.64
CA LEU A 199 5.90 8.95 -6.95
C LEU A 199 7.21 8.70 -7.73
N PRO A 200 8.22 9.57 -7.60
CA PRO A 200 9.50 9.38 -8.27
C PRO A 200 10.21 8.15 -7.69
N LEU A 201 10.42 7.13 -8.51
CA LEU A 201 11.11 5.88 -8.16
C LEU A 201 12.63 5.99 -8.27
#